data_AF-A0AAV9ESJ1-F1
#
_entry.id   AF-A0AAV9ESJ1-F1
#
_cell.length_a   1.000
_cell.length_b   1.000
_cell.length_c   1.000
_cell.angle_alpha   90.00
_cell.angle_beta   90.00
_cell.angle_gamma   90.00
#
_symmetry.space_group_name_H-M   'P 1'
#
loop_
_entity.id
_entity.type
_entity.pdbx_description
1 polymer ?
#
loop_
_entity_poly.entity_id
_entity_poly.type
_entity_poly.pdbx_seq_one_letter_code
_entity_poly.pdbx_strand_id
1 'polypeptide(L)'
;MDSGINNYLPDSTARADYLPYGLDFPLGPTGRFSNSRNIIDVLGSLLGLPSLIPVFNDPQTRGDNVIHGVNYASGGSGILDSTGSVSN
;
A
#
# COMPACT_ATOMS: atom_id res chain seq x y z
N MET A 1 3.70 4.57 -5.54
CA MET A 1 4.00 3.64 -4.44
C MET A 1 2.69 3.27 -3.80
N ASP A 2 2.46 2.00 -3.50
CA ASP A 2 1.26 1.53 -2.80
C ASP A 2 1.63 0.28 -1.99
N SER A 3 1.01 0.12 -0.83
CA SER A 3 1.14 -1.07 0.03
C SER A 3 -0.19 -1.81 0.22
N GLY A 4 -1.23 -1.44 -0.54
CA GLY A 4 -2.57 -2.00 -0.47
C GLY A 4 -3.68 -0.99 -0.18
N ILE A 5 -3.42 0.31 -0.13
CA ILE A 5 -4.46 1.30 0.20
C ILE A 5 -5.53 1.33 -0.89
N ASN A 6 -5.15 1.15 -2.16
CA ASN A 6 -6.09 1.19 -3.28
C ASN A 6 -7.11 0.05 -3.26
N ASN A 7 -6.85 -1.03 -2.52
CA ASN A 7 -7.82 -2.11 -2.34
C ASN A 7 -9.04 -1.68 -1.50
N TYR A 8 -8.91 -0.57 -0.76
CA TYR A 8 -9.96 -0.01 0.09
C TYR A 8 -10.59 1.26 -0.50
N LEU A 9 -10.19 1.65 -1.72
CA LEU A 9 -10.75 2.80 -2.44
C LEU A 9 -11.76 2.30 -3.48
N PRO A 10 -13.07 2.61 -3.34
CA PRO A 10 -14.12 2.02 -4.19
C PRO A 10 -13.90 2.25 -5.70
N ASP A 11 -13.41 3.42 -6.08
CA ASP A 11 -13.26 3.83 -7.48
C ASP A 11 -11.84 3.63 -8.03
N SER A 12 -10.96 2.97 -7.27
CA SER A 12 -9.57 2.76 -7.72
C SER A 12 -9.47 1.61 -8.73
N THR A 13 -9.09 1.96 -9.96
CA THR A 13 -8.69 1.01 -11.00
C THR A 13 -7.22 0.61 -10.89
N ALA A 14 -6.41 1.38 -10.17
CA ALA A 14 -5.00 1.12 -9.92
C ALA A 14 -4.85 0.17 -8.72
N ARG A 15 -5.15 -1.12 -8.90
CA ARG A 15 -4.93 -2.15 -7.87
C ARG A 15 -3.82 -3.11 -8.26
N ALA A 16 -3.23 -3.78 -7.27
CA ALA A 16 -2.15 -4.75 -7.44
C ALA A 16 -2.28 -5.93 -6.45
N ASP A 17 -3.52 -6.26 -6.09
CA ASP A 17 -3.93 -7.39 -5.23
C ASP A 17 -4.11 -8.69 -6.04
N TYR A 18 -3.37 -8.83 -7.14
CA TYR A 18 -3.46 -9.96 -8.06
C TYR A 18 -2.09 -10.30 -8.67
N LEU A 19 -1.94 -11.52 -9.20
CA LEU A 19 -0.71 -11.96 -9.86
C LEU A 19 -0.41 -11.14 -11.13
N PRO A 20 0.85 -10.82 -11.43
CA PRO A 20 2.07 -11.35 -10.82
C PRO A 20 2.56 -10.58 -9.58
N TYR A 21 1.80 -9.62 -9.04
CA TYR A 21 2.24 -8.85 -7.89
C TYR A 21 2.23 -9.69 -6.61
N GLY A 22 3.25 -9.50 -5.76
CA GLY A 22 3.38 -10.19 -4.48
C GLY A 22 3.68 -11.70 -4.55
N LEU A 23 4.13 -12.26 -5.68
CA LEU A 23 4.51 -13.69 -5.77
C LEU A 23 5.64 -14.04 -4.78
N ASP A 24 6.61 -13.14 -4.65
CA ASP A 24 7.77 -13.28 -3.76
C ASP A 24 7.55 -12.55 -2.42
N PHE A 25 6.32 -12.11 -2.14
CA PHE A 25 5.98 -11.45 -0.89
C PHE A 25 5.38 -12.48 0.09
N PRO A 26 5.82 -12.54 1.36
CA PRO A 26 5.36 -13.56 2.30
C PRO A 26 3.85 -13.61 2.54
N LEU A 27 3.15 -12.49 2.34
CA LEU A 27 1.70 -12.37 2.50
C LEU A 27 0.93 -12.47 1.17
N GLY A 28 1.61 -12.74 0.06
CA GLY A 28 1.02 -12.78 -1.28
C GLY A 28 0.70 -11.40 -1.86
N PRO A 29 -0.23 -11.33 -2.84
CA PRO A 29 -0.65 -10.09 -3.49
C PRO A 29 -1.40 -9.18 -2.50
N THR A 30 -0.70 -8.18 -1.96
CA THR A 30 -1.24 -7.24 -0.95
C THR A 30 -1.66 -5.89 -1.52
N GLY A 31 -1.57 -5.67 -2.84
CA GLY A 31 -1.75 -4.35 -3.45
C GLY A 31 -0.46 -3.54 -3.59
N ARG A 32 0.70 -4.17 -3.36
CA ARG A 32 2.01 -3.60 -3.72
C ARG A 32 2.25 -3.76 -5.20
N PHE A 33 2.58 -2.66 -5.90
CA PHE A 33 3.05 -2.68 -7.30
C PHE A 33 4.49 -3.22 -7.43
N SER A 34 4.76 -4.36 -6.81
CA SER A 34 6.05 -5.05 -6.79
C SER A 34 5.85 -6.54 -6.57
N ASN A 35 6.82 -7.36 -6.97
CA ASN A 35 6.76 -8.80 -6.73
C ASN A 35 7.07 -9.18 -5.27
N SER A 36 7.80 -8.31 -4.57
CA SER A 36 8.20 -8.47 -3.18
C SER A 36 8.07 -7.13 -2.42
N ARG A 37 8.83 -6.96 -1.34
CA ARG A 37 8.92 -5.73 -0.53
C ARG A 37 9.17 -4.50 -1.39
N ASN A 38 8.47 -3.41 -1.09
CA ASN A 38 8.72 -2.10 -1.68
C ASN A 38 9.73 -1.29 -0.82
N ILE A 39 10.14 -0.10 -1.28
CA ILE A 39 11.15 0.71 -0.57
C ILE A 39 10.73 1.10 0.86
N ILE A 40 9.42 1.24 1.13
CA ILE A 40 8.90 1.58 2.45
C ILE A 40 9.00 0.38 3.39
N ASP A 41 8.76 -0.83 2.91
CA ASP A 41 8.95 -2.05 3.70
C ASP A 41 10.43 -2.27 4.05
N VAL A 42 11.33 -1.98 3.11
CA VAL A 42 12.78 -2.04 3.33
C VAL A 42 13.21 -0.98 4.34
N LEU A 43 12.72 0.26 4.19
CA LEU A 43 13.00 1.33 5.14
C LEU A 43 12.50 0.99 6.55
N GLY A 44 11.29 0.47 6.69
CA GLY A 44 10.76 0.02 7.98
C GLY A 44 11.62 -1.08 8.62
N SER A 45 12.14 -2.00 7.81
CA SER A 45 13.09 -3.02 8.27
C SER A 45 14.41 -2.42 8.76
N LEU A 46 14.94 -1.43 8.03
CA LEU A 46 16.18 -0.71 8.42
C LEU A 46 16.00 0.14 9.68
N LEU A 47 14.80 0.68 9.90
CA LEU A 47 14.44 1.43 11.10
C LEU A 47 14.12 0.53 12.30
N GLY A 48 14.13 -0.80 12.14
CA GLY A 48 13.85 -1.75 13.21
C GLY A 48 12.38 -1.77 13.64
N LEU A 49 11.45 -1.41 12.75
CA LEU A 49 10.03 -1.49 13.06
C LEU A 49 9.60 -2.96 13.29
N PRO A 50 8.72 -3.22 14.26
CA PRO A 50 8.36 -4.59 14.64
C PRO A 50 7.51 -5.31 13.58
N SER A 51 6.88 -4.56 12.68
CA SER A 51 6.02 -5.10 11.62
C SER A 51 5.95 -4.14 10.43
N LEU A 52 5.28 -4.58 9.35
CA LEU A 52 4.99 -3.73 8.20
C LEU A 52 4.08 -2.57 8.63
N ILE A 53 4.35 -1.38 8.09
CA ILE A 53 3.52 -0.20 8.36
C ILE A 53 2.11 -0.44 7.77
N PRO A 54 1.05 -0.38 8.58
CA PRO A 54 -0.31 -0.64 8.11
C PRO A 54 -0.80 0.47 7.18
N VAL A 55 -1.68 0.14 6.24
CA VAL A 55 -2.27 1.13 5.31
C VAL A 55 -3.43 1.86 5.96
N PHE A 56 -3.57 3.16 5.70
CA PHE A 56 -4.54 4.01 6.41
C PHE A 56 -5.99 3.51 6.32
N ASN A 57 -6.43 3.05 5.15
CA ASN A 57 -7.82 2.66 4.92
C ASN A 57 -8.16 1.21 5.35
N ASP A 58 -7.21 0.44 5.87
CA ASP A 58 -7.50 -0.89 6.41
C ASP A 58 -8.30 -0.74 7.72
N PRO A 59 -9.47 -1.39 7.87
CA PRO A 59 -10.24 -1.40 9.13
C PRO A 59 -9.44 -1.84 10.37
N GLN A 60 -8.36 -2.61 10.18
CA GLN A 60 -7.47 -3.07 11.24
C GLN A 60 -6.41 -2.01 11.65
N THR A 61 -6.27 -0.91 10.90
CA THR A 61 -5.33 0.19 11.20
C THR A 61 -5.88 1.11 12.28
N ARG A 62 -6.00 0.58 13.50
CA ARG A 62 -6.58 1.24 14.68
C ARG A 62 -5.87 0.79 15.95
N GLY A 63 -6.05 1.55 17.04
CA GLY A 63 -5.47 1.22 18.34
C GLY A 63 -3.94 1.12 18.29
N ASP A 64 -3.38 0.08 18.89
CA ASP A 64 -1.92 -0.09 18.99
C ASP A 64 -1.24 -0.29 17.63
N ASN A 65 -1.99 -0.61 16.56
CA ASN A 65 -1.42 -0.79 15.23
C ASN A 65 -0.91 0.52 14.61
N VAL A 66 -1.33 1.70 15.10
CA VAL A 66 -0.89 3.00 14.53
C VAL A 66 0.33 3.60 15.22
N ILE A 67 0.80 3.02 16.34
CA ILE A 67 1.85 3.62 17.19
C ILE A 67 3.20 3.79 16.47
N HIS A 68 3.45 2.97 15.46
CA HIS A 68 4.68 3.01 14.66
C HIS A 68 4.50 3.71 13.31
N GLY A 69 3.36 4.38 13.11
CA GLY A 69 3.03 5.10 11.89
C GLY A 69 2.03 4.37 11.00
N VAL A 70 1.59 5.06 9.95
CA VAL A 70 0.56 4.62 9.01
C VAL A 70 0.98 5.03 7.60
N ASN A 71 0.74 4.15 6.62
CA ASN A 71 1.05 4.38 5.23
C ASN A 71 -0.17 4.94 4.47
N TYR A 72 -0.02 6.14 3.91
CA TYR A 72 -1.04 6.84 3.11
C TYR A 72 -0.77 6.79 1.60
N ALA A 73 0.31 6.12 1.16
CA ALA A 73 0.71 6.09 -0.23
C ALA A 73 -0.28 5.30 -1.08
N SER A 74 -0.82 5.94 -2.12
CA SER A 74 -1.77 5.38 -3.08
C SER A 74 -1.18 5.32 -4.47
N GLY A 75 -1.39 4.20 -5.18
CA GLY A 75 -1.03 4.09 -6.58
C GLY A 75 -1.87 5.03 -7.45
N GLY A 76 -1.24 5.83 -8.31
CA GLY A 76 -1.95 6.77 -9.18
C GLY A 76 -2.32 8.10 -8.53
N SER A 77 -1.99 8.32 -7.25
CA SER A 77 -2.17 9.64 -6.61
C SER A 77 -1.21 10.68 -7.21
N GLY A 78 -1.65 11.93 -7.29
CA GLY A 78 -0.80 13.07 -7.64
C GLY A 78 -1.32 14.39 -7.10
N ILE A 79 -0.62 15.47 -7.41
CA ILE A 79 -0.86 16.80 -6.84
C ILE A 79 -2.07 17.48 -7.51
N LEU A 80 -2.31 17.21 -8.80
CA LEU A 80 -3.40 17.81 -9.55
C LEU A 80 -4.69 17.03 -9.35
N ASP A 81 -5.82 17.72 -9.30
CA ASP A 81 -7.16 17.13 -9.23
C ASP A 81 -7.46 16.17 -10.39
N SER A 82 -6.77 16.34 -11.52
CA SER A 82 -6.86 15.45 -12.68
C SER A 82 -6.05 14.16 -12.55
N THR A 83 -5.15 14.05 -11.56
CA THR A 83 -4.27 12.88 -11.42
C THR A 83 -5.03 11.69 -10.90
N GLY A 84 -4.84 10.52 -11.51
CA GLY A 84 -5.55 9.31 -11.15
C GLY A 84 -7.00 9.26 -11.68
N SER A 85 -7.46 10.33 -12.35
CA SER A 85 -8.71 10.30 -13.10
C SER A 85 -8.53 9.47 -14.37
N VAL A 86 -9.43 8.49 -14.57
CA VAL A 86 -9.54 7.80 -15.86
C VAL A 86 -10.41 8.69 -16.75
N SER A 87 -9.79 9.41 -17.68
CA SER A 87 -10.52 10.17 -18.69
C SER A 87 -11.30 9.19 -19.58
N ASN A 88 -12.64 9.30 -19.55
CA ASN A 88 -13.53 8.63 -20.50
C ASN A 88 -13.42 9.23 -21.90
#